data_AF-A0A372GHQ4-F1
#
_entry.id   AF-A0A372GHQ4-F1
#
_cell.length_a   1.000
_cell.length_b   1.000
_cell.length_c   1.000
_cell.angle_alpha   90.00
_cell.angle_beta   90.00
_cell.angle_gamma   90.00
#
_symmetry.space_group_name_H-M   'P 1'
#
loop_
_entity.id
_entity.type
_entity.pdbx_description
1 polymer ?
#
loop_
_entity_poly.entity_id
_entity_poly.type
_entity_poly.pdbx_seq_one_letter_code
_entity_poly.pdbx_strand_id
1 'polypeptide(L)'
;MRDAWSSHEAWVFECLNCSATWDEDLEARHYGDGHGNQAVVYTRGGLPCTTPWVDRFCPKCQSQNVKALSAVRAGHAEVVKARGGADVAMVYHLRRMHAW
;
A
#
# COMPACT_ATOMS: atom_id res chain seq x y z
N MET A 1 -27.50 15.72 -8.34
CA MET A 1 -27.55 14.36 -7.75
C MET A 1 -26.19 14.17 -7.10
N ARG A 2 -26.11 13.88 -5.78
CA ARG A 2 -24.83 13.54 -5.17
C ARG A 2 -24.60 12.07 -5.46
N ASP A 3 -23.67 11.78 -6.35
CA ASP A 3 -23.29 10.41 -6.61
C ASP A 3 -22.46 9.95 -5.43
N ALA A 4 -23.01 9.03 -4.64
CA ALA A 4 -22.34 8.47 -3.49
C ALA A 4 -22.33 6.95 -3.59
N TRP A 5 -21.14 6.37 -3.45
CA TRP A 5 -20.96 4.92 -3.47
C TRP A 5 -19.91 4.53 -2.43
N SER A 6 -19.97 3.27 -1.98
CA SER A 6 -19.07 2.74 -0.95
C SER A 6 -18.23 1.59 -1.49
N SER A 7 -16.94 1.59 -1.17
CA SER A 7 -16.03 0.45 -1.34
C SER A 7 -15.62 -0.12 0.02
N HIS A 8 -15.41 -1.43 0.07
CA HIS A 8 -14.65 -2.06 1.14
C HIS A 8 -13.18 -2.12 0.70
N GLU A 9 -12.30 -1.61 1.55
CA GLU A 9 -10.87 -1.57 1.31
C GLU A 9 -10.13 -2.27 2.44
N ALA A 10 -9.44 -3.35 2.09
CA ALA A 10 -8.48 -3.96 2.99
C ALA A 10 -7.14 -3.19 2.90
N TRP A 11 -6.50 -2.98 4.04
CA TRP A 11 -5.20 -2.31 4.15
C TRP A 11 -4.25 -3.15 4.99
N VAL A 12 -3.00 -3.24 4.56
CA VAL A 12 -1.93 -3.89 5.31
C VAL A 12 -0.94 -2.84 5.78
N PHE A 13 -0.56 -2.96 7.05
CA PHE A 13 0.39 -2.09 7.71
C PHE A 13 1.65 -2.87 8.07
N GLU A 14 2.79 -2.22 7.97
CA GLU A 14 4.09 -2.77 8.31
C GLU A 14 4.86 -1.76 9.17
N CYS A 15 5.26 -2.15 10.37
CA CYS A 15 6.13 -1.34 11.20
C CYS A 15 7.59 -1.47 10.72
N LEU A 16 8.15 -0.37 10.24
CA LEU A 16 9.54 -0.32 9.78
C LEU A 16 10.56 -0.31 10.93
N ASN A 17 10.11 -0.26 12.18
CA ASN A 17 10.96 -0.37 13.37
C ASN A 17 11.06 -1.79 13.93
N CYS A 18 9.96 -2.56 13.99
CA CYS A 18 9.94 -3.89 14.62
C CYS A 18 9.39 -5.01 13.73
N SER A 19 9.13 -4.71 12.46
CA SER A 19 8.68 -5.66 11.43
C SER A 19 7.31 -6.28 11.68
N ALA A 20 6.56 -5.82 12.68
CA ALA A 20 5.19 -6.28 12.91
C ALA A 20 4.29 -5.86 11.74
N THR A 21 3.43 -6.77 11.30
CA THR A 21 2.42 -6.52 10.28
C THR A 21 1.03 -6.77 10.85
N TRP A 22 0.05 -6.03 10.34
CA TRP A 22 -1.36 -6.22 10.66
C TRP A 22 -2.23 -5.67 9.53
N ASP A 23 -3.46 -6.17 9.44
CA ASP A 23 -4.45 -5.79 8.45
C ASP A 23 -5.66 -5.12 9.09
N GLU A 24 -6.33 -4.25 8.33
CA GLU A 24 -7.60 -3.64 8.70
C GLU A 24 -8.51 -3.53 7.48
N ASP A 25 -9.80 -3.80 7.69
CA ASP A 25 -10.85 -3.50 6.74
C ASP A 25 -11.47 -2.15 7.05
N LEU A 26 -11.61 -1.32 6.01
CA LEU A 26 -12.23 0.00 6.08
C LEU A 26 -13.34 0.11 5.02
N GLU A 27 -14.37 0.87 5.36
CA GLU A 27 -15.34 1.32 4.36
C GLU A 27 -14.95 2.72 3.90
N ALA A 28 -14.77 2.88 2.59
CA ALA A 28 -14.54 4.18 1.96
C ALA A 28 -15.81 4.61 1.23
N ARG A 29 -16.43 5.70 1.70
CA ARG A 29 -17.57 6.33 1.04
C ARG A 29 -17.11 7.50 0.19
N HIS A 30 -17.31 7.37 -1.11
CA HIS A 30 -16.98 8.36 -2.13
C HIS A 30 -18.18 9.26 -2.38
N TYR A 31 -17.93 10.56 -2.56
CA TYR A 31 -18.94 11.56 -2.83
C TYR A 31 -18.50 12.42 -4.01
N GLY A 32 -19.34 12.47 -5.04
CA GLY A 32 -19.26 13.44 -6.13
C GLY A 32 -20.32 14.53 -5.96
N ASP A 33 -19.92 15.79 -6.16
CA ASP A 33 -20.86 16.92 -6.13
C ASP A 33 -21.48 17.25 -7.50
N GLY A 34 -21.06 16.56 -8.56
CA GLY A 34 -21.50 16.82 -9.94
C GLY A 34 -20.80 18.02 -10.61
N HIS A 35 -19.90 18.69 -9.90
CA HIS A 35 -19.11 19.84 -10.38
C HIS A 35 -17.61 19.53 -10.48
N GLY A 36 -17.24 18.26 -10.35
CA GLY A 36 -15.86 17.79 -10.42
C GLY A 36 -15.14 17.72 -9.07
N ASN A 37 -15.79 18.11 -7.96
CA ASN A 37 -15.23 17.88 -6.64
C ASN A 37 -15.54 16.45 -6.18
N GLN A 38 -14.53 15.82 -5.57
CA GLN A 38 -14.61 14.47 -5.03
C GLN A 38 -14.15 14.50 -3.57
N ALA A 39 -14.86 13.77 -2.71
CA ALA A 39 -14.49 13.59 -1.33
C ALA A 39 -14.61 12.11 -0.95
N VAL A 40 -13.75 11.65 -0.04
CA VAL A 40 -13.78 10.29 0.50
C VAL A 40 -13.83 10.36 2.02
N VAL A 41 -14.80 9.67 2.62
CA VAL A 41 -14.91 9.49 4.07
C VAL A 41 -14.63 8.04 4.40
N TYR A 42 -13.68 7.81 5.31
CA TYR A 42 -13.31 6.48 5.77
C TYR A 42 -14.00 6.17 7.09
N THR A 43 -14.44 4.92 7.24
CA THR A 43 -14.89 4.39 8.52
C THR A 43 -14.21 3.05 8.81
N ARG A 44 -13.96 2.79 10.10
CA ARG A 44 -13.44 1.51 10.62
C ARG A 44 -14.46 0.96 11.60
N GLY A 45 -15.02 -0.21 11.29
CA GLY A 45 -16.08 -0.81 12.10
C GLY A 45 -17.29 0.13 12.28
N GLY A 46 -17.63 0.91 11.24
CA GLY A 46 -18.73 1.88 11.26
C GLY A 46 -18.43 3.22 11.95
N LEU A 47 -17.25 3.39 12.57
CA LEU A 47 -16.84 4.66 13.17
C LEU A 47 -15.99 5.49 12.21
N PRO A 48 -16.24 6.82 12.06
CA PRO A 48 -15.41 7.69 11.26
C PRO A 48 -13.94 7.66 11.69
N CYS A 49 -13.04 7.62 10.72
CA CYS A 49 -11.60 7.70 10.96
C CYS A 49 -10.91 8.63 9.97
N THR A 50 -9.65 8.93 10.26
CA THR A 50 -8.74 9.58 9.30
C THR A 50 -8.48 8.66 8.12
N THR A 51 -7.82 9.19 7.08
CA THR A 51 -7.35 8.36 5.97
C THR A 51 -6.46 7.23 6.48
N PRO A 52 -6.52 6.03 5.88
CA PRO A 52 -5.87 4.82 6.39
C PRO A 52 -4.36 4.95 6.64
N TRP A 53 -3.67 5.86 5.96
CA TRP A 53 -2.21 6.04 6.02
C TRP A 53 -1.75 7.18 6.93
N VAL A 54 -2.64 7.81 7.71
CA VAL A 54 -2.31 8.93 8.60
C VAL A 54 -2.35 8.49 10.07
N ASP A 55 -1.43 9.05 10.86
CA ASP A 55 -1.37 8.93 12.33
C ASP A 55 -1.45 7.48 12.85
N ARG A 56 -0.56 6.63 12.34
CA ARG A 56 -0.52 5.21 12.66
C ARG A 56 0.58 4.90 13.66
N PHE A 57 0.24 4.08 14.65
CA PHE A 57 1.16 3.57 15.66
C PHE A 57 1.23 2.06 15.57
N CYS A 58 2.44 1.51 15.66
CA CYS A 58 2.62 0.07 15.74
C CYS A 58 1.99 -0.48 17.04
N PRO A 59 1.07 -1.46 16.98
CA PRO A 59 0.44 -2.02 18.18
C PRO A 59 1.43 -2.78 19.08
N LYS A 60 2.60 -3.16 18.55
CA LYS A 60 3.64 -3.90 19.28
C LYS A 60 4.68 -2.99 19.94
N CYS A 61 5.17 -1.96 19.24
CA CYS A 61 6.29 -1.13 19.71
C CYS A 61 5.99 0.37 19.78
N GLN A 62 4.76 0.78 19.43
CA GLN A 62 4.28 2.17 19.48
C GLN A 62 5.04 3.16 18.59
N SER A 63 5.93 2.68 17.70
CA SER A 63 6.58 3.53 16.70
C SER A 63 5.56 4.05 15.69
N GLN A 64 5.73 5.31 15.28
CA GLN A 64 4.98 5.94 14.18
C GLN A 64 5.55 5.60 12.79
N ASN A 65 6.67 4.87 12.73
CA ASN A 65 7.29 4.48 11.47
C ASN A 65 6.55 3.28 10.87
N VAL A 66 5.36 3.55 10.34
CA VAL A 66 4.41 2.56 9.81
C VAL A 66 4.17 2.83 8.33
N LYS A 67 4.40 1.81 7.52
CA LYS A 67 4.07 1.80 6.10
C LYS A 67 2.65 1.28 5.92
N ALA A 68 1.83 1.96 5.13
CA ALA A 68 0.48 1.53 4.76
C ALA A 68 0.45 1.08 3.29
N LEU A 69 -0.19 -0.05 3.03
CA LEU A 69 -0.31 -0.66 1.71
C LEU A 69 -1.78 -1.03 1.47
N SER A 70 -2.35 -0.57 0.35
CA SER A 70 -3.68 -1.03 -0.05
C SER A 70 -3.61 -2.53 -0.42
N ALA A 71 -4.46 -3.34 0.22
CA ALA A 71 -4.39 -4.78 0.14
C ALA A 71 -4.87 -5.37 -1.20
N VAL A 72 -5.31 -4.54 -2.14
CA VAL A 72 -5.53 -4.96 -3.55
C VAL A 72 -4.25 -5.58 -4.15
N ARG A 73 -3.07 -5.34 -3.54
CA ARG A 73 -1.78 -5.98 -3.88
C ARG A 73 -1.10 -6.71 -2.72
N ALA A 74 -1.77 -6.95 -1.59
CA ALA A 74 -1.17 -7.63 -0.44
C ALA A 74 -1.22 -9.16 -0.52
N GLY A 75 -1.61 -9.74 -1.66
CA GLY A 75 -1.15 -11.09 -2.00
C GLY A 75 0.35 -11.02 -2.11
N HIS A 76 1.06 -11.43 -1.06
CA HIS A 76 2.51 -11.70 -0.97
C HIS A 76 3.14 -11.58 -2.35
N ALA A 77 3.52 -10.36 -2.75
CA ALA A 77 4.22 -10.20 -4.00
C ALA A 77 5.50 -10.98 -3.76
N GLU A 78 5.62 -12.16 -4.36
CA GLU A 78 6.87 -12.89 -4.39
C GLU A 78 7.86 -11.86 -4.89
N VAL A 79 8.75 -11.41 -4.01
CA VAL A 79 9.78 -10.47 -4.37
C VAL A 79 10.57 -11.21 -5.42
N VAL A 80 10.32 -10.87 -6.70
CA VAL A 80 11.03 -11.47 -7.82
C VAL A 80 12.49 -11.34 -7.47
N LYS A 81 13.13 -12.48 -7.17
CA LYS A 81 14.49 -12.45 -6.66
C LYS A 81 15.32 -11.69 -7.68
N ALA A 82 15.99 -10.64 -7.21
CA ALA A 82 16.89 -9.89 -8.04
C ALA A 82 17.82 -10.89 -8.73
N ARG A 83 17.92 -10.78 -10.05
CA ARG A 83 18.83 -11.62 -10.84
C ARG A 83 20.22 -11.54 -10.20
N GLY A 84 20.80 -12.70 -9.87
CA GLY A 84 22.04 -12.78 -9.11
C GLY A 84 23.20 -12.09 -9.84
N GLY A 85 24.27 -11.74 -9.11
CA GLY A 85 25.40 -10.96 -9.64
C GLY A 85 26.11 -11.55 -10.89
N ALA A 86 25.95 -12.84 -11.17
CA ALA A 86 26.43 -13.47 -12.40
C ALA A 86 25.74 -12.92 -13.66
N ASP A 87 24.46 -12.53 -13.57
CA ASP A 87 23.71 -11.95 -14.68
C ASP A 87 24.24 -10.56 -15.03
N VAL A 88 24.60 -9.78 -14.00
CA VAL A 88 25.24 -8.47 -14.19
C VAL A 88 26.58 -8.61 -14.89
N ALA A 89 27.43 -9.56 -14.47
CA ALA A 89 28.73 -9.82 -15.11
C ALA A 89 28.58 -10.24 -16.59
N MET A 90 27.56 -11.03 -16.90
CA MET A 90 27.26 -11.46 -18.27
C MET A 90 26.80 -10.28 -19.15
N VAL A 91 25.95 -9.39 -18.64
CA VAL A 91 25.54 -8.17 -19.36
C VAL A 91 26.75 -7.27 -19.67
N TYR A 92 27.67 -7.11 -18.71
CA TYR A 92 28.91 -6.36 -18.96
C TYR A 92 29.79 -7.03 -20.02
N HIS A 93 29.89 -8.35 -20.01
CA HIS A 93 30.66 -9.11 -21.00
C HIS A 93 30.06 -8.95 -22.41
N LEU A 94 28.75 -9.13 -22.58
CA LEU A 94 28.08 -8.99 -23.88
C LEU A 94 28.19 -7.57 -24.44
N ARG A 95 28.00 -6.55 -23.58
CA ARG A 95 28.22 -5.14 -23.97
C ARG A 95 29.65 -4.87 -24.44
N ARG A 96 30.65 -5.45 -23.76
CA ARG A 96 32.05 -5.32 -24.15
C ARG A 96 32.33 -5.98 -25.51
N MET A 97 31.61 -7.05 -25.83
CA MET A 97 31.76 -7.79 -27.08
C MET A 97 30.89 -7.24 -28.24
N HIS A 98 30.07 -6.20 -28.00
CA HIS A 98 29.06 -5.70 -28.94
C HIS A 98 28.09 -6.76 -29.46
N ALA A 99 27.87 -7.82 -28.67
CA ALA A 99 26.87 -8.84 -28.93
C ALA A 99 25.58 -8.42 -28.23
N TRP A 100 24.53 -8.12 -29.01
CA TRP A 100 23.18 -7.82 -28.53
C TRP A 100 22.33 -9.08 -28.56
#